data_AF-A0A3M8R7J9-F1
#
_entry.id   AF-A0A3M8R7J9-F1
#
_cell.length_a   1.000
_cell.length_b   1.000
_cell.length_c   1.000
_cell.angle_alpha   90.00
_cell.angle_beta   90.00
_cell.angle_gamma   90.00
#
_symmetry.space_group_name_H-M   'P 1'
#
loop_
_entity.id
_entity.type
_entity.pdbx_description
1 polymer ?
#
loop_
_entity_poly.entity_id
_entity_poly.type
_entity_poly.pdbx_seq_one_letter_code
_entity_poly.pdbx_strand_id
1 'polypeptide(L)'
;MAAGAAVRAGHAGAATPPAHRRRDTGGLGPVGAHPVRRLFLMPQTLWRLAPASHADTAFTGQGAERFGGRWNETGTAMVYLSETLSLAVLEIVVHLRVQDFRRDFVCFRVEVPDTLLPIPDPSWKAPEDWRAEPPVRATKELGTAWARAGASALLRVPSAVVPSECNVLLNPRHADFSRLRIHPPERFHLDNRLLPPARDRSHGDG
;
A
#
# COMPACT_ATOMS: atom_id res chain seq x y z
N MET A 1 41.27 -19.44 70.89
CA MET A 1 41.23 -20.46 71.97
C MET A 1 40.34 -21.61 71.52
N ALA A 2 40.83 -22.86 71.71
CA ALA A 2 40.26 -24.18 71.35
C ALA A 2 40.00 -24.42 69.83
N ALA A 3 40.72 -25.24 69.05
CA ALA A 3 41.51 -26.47 69.20
C ALA A 3 40.70 -27.77 69.47
N GLY A 4 40.79 -28.72 68.52
CA GLY A 4 40.31 -30.11 68.52
C GLY A 4 40.01 -30.56 67.07
N ALA A 5 40.94 -31.11 66.25
CA ALA A 5 41.59 -32.45 66.30
C ALA A 5 40.58 -33.60 66.50
N ALA A 6 40.58 -34.73 65.80
CA ALA A 6 41.24 -35.26 64.60
C ALA A 6 40.49 -36.60 64.29
N VAL A 7 40.71 -37.21 63.13
CA VAL A 7 41.08 -38.64 62.96
C VAL A 7 41.01 -39.01 61.48
N ARG A 8 42.15 -39.49 60.98
CA ARG A 8 42.33 -40.18 59.70
C ARG A 8 41.97 -41.65 59.84
N ALA A 9 41.46 -42.25 58.78
CA ALA A 9 41.84 -43.61 58.39
C ALA A 9 41.53 -43.80 56.90
N GLY A 10 42.53 -44.23 56.14
CA GLY A 10 42.34 -44.84 54.82
C GLY A 10 43.01 -46.21 54.84
N HIS A 11 42.49 -47.15 54.05
CA HIS A 11 43.27 -48.07 53.22
C HIS A 11 42.37 -49.04 52.42
N ALA A 12 42.84 -49.33 51.20
CA ALA A 12 42.59 -50.51 50.34
C ALA A 12 41.15 -50.73 49.84
N GLY A 13 40.86 -50.88 48.56
CA GLY A 13 41.64 -51.44 47.45
C GLY A 13 41.04 -52.80 47.07
N ALA A 14 40.23 -52.86 45.99
CA ALA A 14 39.96 -54.10 45.25
C ALA A 14 39.18 -53.84 43.94
N ALA A 15 39.89 -54.08 42.84
CA ALA A 15 39.48 -54.74 41.59
C ALA A 15 38.02 -54.70 41.07
N THR A 16 37.93 -54.20 39.83
CA THR A 16 36.83 -54.22 38.87
C THR A 16 36.34 -55.62 38.47
N PRO A 17 35.03 -55.79 38.22
CA PRO A 17 34.51 -56.80 37.28
C PRO A 17 33.69 -56.17 36.12
N PRO A 18 33.38 -56.94 35.06
CA PRO A 18 33.59 -56.49 33.68
C PRO A 18 32.34 -55.91 32.98
N ALA A 19 32.62 -55.29 31.84
CA ALA A 19 31.65 -54.76 30.89
C ALA A 19 30.81 -55.87 30.23
N HIS A 20 29.48 -55.66 30.20
CA HIS A 20 28.58 -56.30 29.24
C HIS A 20 27.60 -55.28 28.66
N ARG A 21 27.26 -55.49 27.39
CA ARG A 21 26.86 -54.50 26.39
C ARG A 21 25.33 -54.47 26.17
N ARG A 22 24.82 -53.26 25.89
CA ARG A 22 23.62 -52.87 25.11
C ARG A 22 22.24 -52.98 25.78
N ARG A 23 21.47 -51.88 25.74
CA ARG A 23 20.62 -51.52 24.58
C ARG A 23 20.14 -50.06 24.63
N ASP A 24 20.15 -49.46 23.45
CA ASP A 24 19.47 -48.22 23.08
C ASP A 24 17.98 -48.24 23.43
N THR A 25 17.51 -47.15 24.02
CA THR A 25 16.13 -46.66 23.81
C THR A 25 16.16 -45.14 23.68
N GLY A 26 16.14 -44.68 22.43
CA GLY A 26 15.37 -43.52 21.98
C GLY A 26 15.58 -42.19 22.70
N GLY A 27 16.68 -41.51 22.42
CA GLY A 27 16.76 -40.07 22.62
C GLY A 27 15.84 -39.35 21.62
N LEU A 28 14.82 -38.65 22.14
CA LEU A 28 14.14 -37.59 21.41
C LEU A 28 15.15 -36.48 21.12
N GLY A 29 15.74 -36.50 19.93
CA GLY A 29 16.46 -35.34 19.41
C GLY A 29 15.52 -34.14 19.33
N PRO A 30 16.03 -32.90 19.47
CA PRO A 30 15.19 -31.72 19.35
C PRO A 30 14.55 -31.72 17.96
N VAL A 31 13.21 -31.71 17.96
CA VAL A 31 12.40 -31.53 16.76
C VAL A 31 12.89 -30.25 16.09
N GLY A 32 13.51 -30.42 14.92
CA GLY A 32 14.05 -29.30 14.15
C GLY A 32 12.96 -28.24 13.99
N ALA A 33 13.26 -27.04 14.46
CA ALA A 33 12.44 -25.87 14.16
C ALA A 33 12.38 -25.75 12.64
N HIS A 34 11.21 -26.04 12.07
CA HIS A 34 10.95 -25.77 10.67
C HIS A 34 11.16 -24.26 10.45
N PRO A 35 12.04 -23.83 9.53
CA PRO A 35 12.11 -22.42 9.20
C PRO A 35 10.73 -22.03 8.66
N VAL A 36 10.06 -21.12 9.37
CA VAL A 36 8.84 -20.48 8.90
C VAL A 36 9.18 -19.95 7.51
N ARG A 37 8.60 -20.55 6.47
CA ARG A 37 8.71 -20.04 5.11
C ARG A 37 8.33 -18.57 5.20
N ARG A 38 9.30 -17.69 4.94
CA ARG A 38 9.04 -16.26 4.77
C ARG A 38 7.94 -16.21 3.71
N LEU A 39 6.71 -15.92 4.14
CA LEU A 39 5.61 -15.74 3.21
C LEU A 39 6.06 -14.59 2.33
N PHE A 40 6.40 -14.87 1.07
CA PHE A 40 6.68 -13.83 0.10
C PHE A 40 5.33 -13.15 -0.14
N LEU A 41 4.98 -12.19 0.72
CA LEU A 41 3.96 -11.21 0.40
C LEU A 41 4.43 -10.55 -0.89
N MET A 42 3.62 -10.69 -1.93
CA MET A 42 3.85 -9.96 -3.17
C MET A 42 3.72 -8.47 -2.80
N PRO A 43 4.69 -7.62 -3.18
CA PRO A 43 4.60 -6.21 -2.86
C PRO A 43 3.31 -5.64 -3.42
N GLN A 44 2.57 -4.91 -2.59
CA GLN A 44 1.31 -4.29 -3.01
C GLN A 44 1.59 -3.38 -4.20
N THR A 45 0.85 -3.58 -5.27
CA THR A 45 0.96 -2.76 -6.48
C THR A 45 -0.19 -1.76 -6.49
N LEU A 46 0.13 -0.50 -6.79
CA LEU A 46 -0.79 0.58 -7.02
C LEU A 46 -0.60 1.14 -8.43
N TRP A 47 -1.63 1.81 -8.94
CA TRP A 47 -1.67 2.29 -10.31
C TRP A 47 -2.01 3.77 -10.37
N ARG A 48 -1.41 4.48 -11.32
CA ARG A 48 -1.78 5.84 -11.69
C ARG A 48 -1.92 5.94 -13.19
N LEU A 49 -3.03 6.47 -13.66
CA LEU A 49 -3.22 6.86 -15.05
C LEU A 49 -3.13 8.39 -15.15
N ALA A 50 -2.35 8.89 -16.09
CA ALA A 50 -2.16 10.32 -16.30
C ALA A 50 -2.04 10.65 -17.80
N PRO A 51 -2.38 11.88 -18.23
CA PRO A 51 -2.05 12.32 -19.58
C PRO A 51 -0.54 12.26 -19.79
N ALA A 52 -0.10 11.78 -20.96
CA ALA A 52 1.32 11.64 -21.30
C ALA A 52 2.09 12.96 -21.16
N SER A 53 1.44 14.10 -21.43
CA SER A 53 2.01 15.44 -21.26
C SER A 53 2.36 15.80 -19.81
N HIS A 54 1.87 15.05 -18.83
CA HIS A 54 2.14 15.23 -17.41
C HIS A 54 2.99 14.11 -16.81
N ALA A 55 3.60 13.25 -17.63
CA ALA A 55 4.36 12.11 -17.14
C ALA A 55 5.48 12.51 -16.16
N ASP A 56 6.26 13.55 -16.49
CA ASP A 56 7.39 14.01 -15.66
C ASP A 56 6.95 14.64 -14.32
N THR A 57 5.70 15.12 -14.26
CA THR A 57 5.15 15.76 -13.05
C THR A 57 4.12 14.90 -12.35
N ALA A 58 3.92 13.65 -12.81
CA ALA A 58 2.80 12.79 -12.39
C ALA A 58 2.77 12.55 -10.88
N PHE A 59 3.92 12.56 -10.21
CA PHE A 59 4.05 12.29 -8.77
C PHE A 59 4.37 13.53 -7.93
N THR A 60 4.33 14.72 -8.50
CA THR A 60 4.58 15.97 -7.76
C THR A 60 3.37 16.45 -6.95
N GLY A 61 2.16 16.00 -7.32
CA GLY A 61 0.91 16.45 -6.71
C GLY A 61 0.46 17.86 -7.12
N GLN A 62 1.17 18.54 -8.03
CA GLN A 62 0.89 19.93 -8.45
C GLN A 62 -0.53 20.14 -8.98
N GLY A 63 -1.09 19.17 -9.71
CA GLY A 63 -2.46 19.27 -10.21
C GLY A 63 -3.49 19.36 -9.09
N ALA A 64 -3.40 18.46 -8.11
CA ALA A 64 -4.27 18.48 -6.93
C ALA A 64 -4.00 19.70 -6.06
N GLU A 65 -2.74 20.15 -5.95
CA GLU A 65 -2.40 21.38 -5.21
C GLU A 65 -3.08 22.61 -5.82
N ARG A 66 -3.11 22.72 -7.16
CA ARG A 66 -3.63 23.90 -7.84
C ARG A 66 -5.16 23.93 -7.91
N PHE A 67 -5.80 22.79 -8.10
CA PHE A 67 -7.23 22.71 -8.39
C PHE A 67 -8.07 22.05 -7.28
N GLY A 68 -7.40 21.48 -6.27
CA GLY A 68 -8.06 20.62 -5.29
C GLY A 68 -8.47 19.26 -5.87
N GLY A 69 -9.08 18.44 -5.04
CA GLY A 69 -9.68 17.17 -5.43
C GLY A 69 -10.76 16.77 -4.43
N ARG A 70 -11.19 15.51 -4.45
CA ARG A 70 -12.16 15.00 -3.45
C ARG A 70 -11.58 15.02 -2.03
N TRP A 71 -10.29 14.74 -1.90
CA TRP A 71 -9.60 14.52 -0.63
C TRP A 71 -8.56 15.60 -0.30
N ASN A 72 -8.50 16.70 -1.04
CA ASN A 72 -7.57 17.79 -0.72
C ASN A 72 -8.12 19.17 -1.11
N GLU A 73 -7.78 20.16 -0.30
CA GLU A 73 -7.97 21.56 -0.62
C GLU A 73 -6.87 22.07 -1.57
N THR A 74 -7.19 23.16 -2.27
CA THR A 74 -6.20 23.96 -2.99
C THR A 74 -5.07 24.39 -2.04
N GLY A 75 -3.82 24.33 -2.50
CA GLY A 75 -2.62 24.59 -1.71
C GLY A 75 -2.04 23.35 -1.02
N THR A 76 -2.68 22.18 -1.15
CA THR A 76 -2.15 20.92 -0.60
C THR A 76 -1.83 19.93 -1.72
N ALA A 77 -0.55 19.65 -1.94
CA ALA A 77 -0.10 18.67 -2.94
C ALA A 77 -0.50 17.24 -2.56
N MET A 78 -1.10 16.53 -3.52
CA MET A 78 -1.56 15.16 -3.32
C MET A 78 -1.54 14.39 -4.63
N VAL A 79 -1.13 13.12 -4.58
CA VAL A 79 -1.15 12.21 -5.72
C VAL A 79 -2.22 11.15 -5.47
N TYR A 80 -3.08 10.94 -6.46
CA TYR A 80 -4.14 9.93 -6.41
C TYR A 80 -3.67 8.69 -7.17
N LEU A 81 -3.73 7.56 -6.49
CA LEU A 81 -3.45 6.21 -7.01
C LEU A 81 -4.70 5.34 -6.84
N SER A 82 -4.73 4.21 -7.51
CA SER A 82 -5.78 3.18 -7.39
C SER A 82 -5.15 1.82 -7.10
N GLU A 83 -5.87 0.96 -6.38
CA GLU A 83 -5.41 -0.42 -6.13
C GLU A 83 -5.38 -1.27 -7.42
N THR A 84 -6.20 -0.93 -8.40
CA THR A 84 -6.27 -1.62 -9.70
C THR A 84 -6.12 -0.62 -10.85
N LEU A 85 -5.57 -1.10 -11.97
CA LEU A 85 -5.51 -0.30 -13.20
C LEU A 85 -6.90 0.00 -13.75
N SER A 86 -7.85 -0.96 -13.65
CA SER A 86 -9.24 -0.77 -14.07
C SER A 86 -9.92 0.36 -13.31
N LEU A 87 -9.68 0.48 -12.00
CA LEU A 87 -10.20 1.60 -11.22
C LEU A 87 -9.55 2.93 -11.63
N ALA A 88 -8.23 2.97 -11.84
CA ALA A 88 -7.56 4.17 -12.33
C ALA A 88 -8.12 4.63 -13.69
N VAL A 89 -8.45 3.70 -14.58
CA VAL A 89 -9.12 3.98 -15.85
C VAL A 89 -10.51 4.54 -15.60
N LEU A 90 -11.30 3.92 -14.73
CA LEU A 90 -12.67 4.35 -14.45
C LEU A 90 -12.72 5.75 -13.82
N GLU A 91 -11.84 6.04 -12.87
CA GLU A 91 -11.68 7.38 -12.28
C GLU A 91 -11.37 8.44 -13.34
N ILE A 92 -10.54 8.11 -14.33
CA ILE A 92 -10.27 9.00 -15.46
C ILE A 92 -11.53 9.15 -16.32
N VAL A 93 -12.18 8.06 -16.73
CA VAL A 93 -13.35 8.08 -17.63
C VAL A 93 -14.52 8.89 -17.07
N VAL A 94 -14.85 8.76 -15.78
CA VAL A 94 -15.99 9.48 -15.19
C VAL A 94 -15.75 10.99 -15.02
N HIS A 95 -14.48 11.41 -14.94
CA HIS A 95 -14.10 12.83 -14.81
C HIS A 95 -13.64 13.44 -16.14
N LEU A 96 -13.38 12.64 -17.18
CA LEU A 96 -12.98 13.11 -18.50
C LEU A 96 -14.13 13.75 -19.24
N ARG A 97 -13.82 14.85 -19.93
CA ARG A 97 -14.70 15.39 -20.97
C ARG A 97 -14.44 14.66 -22.28
N VAL A 98 -15.45 14.55 -23.14
CA VAL A 98 -15.39 13.81 -24.42
C VAL A 98 -14.19 14.25 -25.28
N GLN A 99 -13.89 15.55 -25.34
CA GLN A 99 -12.77 16.10 -26.10
C GLN A 99 -11.38 15.64 -25.58
N ASP A 100 -11.30 15.23 -24.32
CA ASP A 100 -10.05 14.87 -23.67
C ASP A 100 -9.73 13.36 -23.84
N PHE A 101 -10.64 12.59 -24.44
CA PHE A 101 -10.49 11.14 -24.67
C PHE A 101 -9.49 10.78 -25.78
N ARG A 102 -9.15 11.75 -26.64
CA ARG A 102 -8.16 11.59 -27.72
C ARG A 102 -6.72 11.86 -27.25
N ARG A 103 -6.54 12.24 -25.99
CA ARG A 103 -5.21 12.47 -25.42
C ARG A 103 -4.47 11.14 -25.29
N ASP A 104 -3.14 11.21 -25.44
CA ASP A 104 -2.28 10.10 -25.07
C ASP A 104 -2.24 9.99 -23.54
N PHE A 105 -2.41 8.77 -23.03
CA PHE A 105 -2.27 8.45 -21.62
C PHE A 105 -1.07 7.55 -21.37
N VAL A 106 -0.55 7.62 -20.17
CA VAL A 106 0.44 6.68 -19.63
C VAL A 106 -0.05 6.14 -18.30
N CYS A 107 0.22 4.88 -18.03
CA CYS A 107 0.04 4.29 -16.72
C CYS A 107 1.39 4.11 -16.01
N PHE A 108 1.36 4.25 -14.69
CA PHE A 108 2.49 3.98 -13.82
C PHE A 108 2.11 2.84 -12.90
N ARG A 109 3.00 1.85 -12.81
CA ARG A 109 2.99 0.83 -11.76
C ARG A 109 3.82 1.34 -10.59
N VAL A 110 3.25 1.31 -9.39
CA VAL A 110 3.92 1.71 -8.15
C VAL A 110 3.93 0.53 -7.21
N GLU A 111 5.12 0.09 -6.80
CA GLU A 111 5.24 -0.95 -5.80
C GLU A 111 5.48 -0.35 -4.42
N VAL A 112 4.72 -0.87 -3.45
CA VAL A 112 4.74 -0.44 -2.06
C VAL A 112 5.43 -1.52 -1.23
N PRO A 113 6.48 -1.19 -0.46
CA PRO A 113 7.09 -2.15 0.45
C PRO A 113 6.13 -2.49 1.60
N ASP A 114 6.20 -3.72 2.12
CA ASP A 114 5.29 -4.23 3.17
C ASP A 114 5.21 -3.33 4.42
N THR A 115 6.28 -2.60 4.73
CA THR A 115 6.34 -1.67 5.87
C THR A 115 5.55 -0.37 5.65
N LEU A 116 5.06 -0.11 4.44
CA LEU A 116 4.34 1.11 4.04
C LEU A 116 2.96 0.80 3.46
N LEU A 117 2.42 -0.39 3.71
CA LEU A 117 1.10 -0.77 3.18
C LEU A 117 0.06 0.31 3.54
N PRO A 118 -0.74 0.75 2.56
CA PRO A 118 -1.75 1.76 2.78
C PRO A 118 -2.84 1.18 3.69
N ILE A 119 -2.91 1.67 4.91
CA ILE A 119 -3.97 1.32 5.86
C ILE A 119 -5.05 2.41 5.83
N PRO A 120 -6.33 2.05 6.01
CA PRO A 120 -7.35 3.02 6.35
C PRO A 120 -6.98 3.68 7.68
N ASP A 121 -7.20 4.98 7.80
CA ASP A 121 -7.08 5.64 9.09
C ASP A 121 -8.30 5.25 9.96
N PRO A 122 -8.11 4.56 11.11
CA PRO A 122 -9.22 4.10 11.94
C PRO A 122 -10.04 5.24 12.56
N SER A 123 -9.44 6.42 12.70
CA SER A 123 -10.11 7.62 13.19
C SER A 123 -10.94 8.31 12.10
N TRP A 124 -10.73 7.92 10.84
CA TRP A 124 -11.39 8.52 9.70
C TRP A 124 -12.81 8.00 9.54
N LYS A 125 -13.76 8.81 9.98
CA LYS A 125 -15.18 8.64 9.64
C LYS A 125 -15.49 9.51 8.43
N ALA A 126 -15.72 8.86 7.29
CA ALA A 126 -16.20 9.56 6.11
C ALA A 126 -17.57 10.22 6.42
N PRO A 127 -17.80 11.48 6.02
CA PRO A 127 -19.12 12.11 6.08
C PRO A 127 -20.17 11.26 5.36
N GLU A 128 -21.44 11.34 5.74
CA GLU A 128 -22.51 10.57 5.10
C GLU A 128 -22.60 10.82 3.58
N ASP A 129 -22.31 12.06 3.16
CA ASP A 129 -22.33 12.55 1.79
C ASP A 129 -20.96 12.56 1.11
N TRP A 130 -19.98 11.78 1.59
CA TRP A 130 -18.59 11.80 1.08
C TRP A 130 -18.45 11.54 -0.44
N ARG A 131 -19.46 10.90 -1.05
CA ARG A 131 -19.52 10.61 -2.49
C ARG A 131 -20.21 11.70 -3.32
N ALA A 132 -20.74 12.74 -2.71
CA ALA A 132 -21.45 13.79 -3.43
C ALA A 132 -20.57 14.45 -4.52
N GLU A 133 -21.22 14.92 -5.58
CA GLU A 133 -20.59 15.66 -6.67
C GLU A 133 -21.32 17.01 -6.81
N PRO A 134 -20.65 18.15 -6.60
CA PRO A 134 -19.22 18.32 -6.34
C PRO A 134 -18.76 17.79 -4.96
N PRO A 135 -17.47 17.47 -4.77
CA PRO A 135 -16.95 16.97 -3.50
C PRO A 135 -17.16 17.96 -2.35
N VAL A 136 -17.66 17.43 -1.23
CA VAL A 136 -17.99 18.21 -0.03
C VAL A 136 -16.72 18.69 0.69
N ARG A 137 -16.84 19.81 1.39
CA ARG A 137 -15.71 20.42 2.12
C ARG A 137 -15.10 19.45 3.14
N ALA A 138 -15.93 18.69 3.84
CA ALA A 138 -15.48 17.76 4.86
C ALA A 138 -14.50 16.68 4.34
N THR A 139 -14.70 16.15 3.13
CA THR A 139 -13.73 15.17 2.56
C THR A 139 -12.40 15.82 2.21
N LYS A 140 -12.43 17.07 1.73
CA LYS A 140 -11.21 17.84 1.43
C LYS A 140 -10.41 18.16 2.68
N GLU A 141 -11.09 18.57 3.75
CA GLU A 141 -10.47 18.87 5.04
C GLU A 141 -9.81 17.64 5.65
N LEU A 142 -10.46 16.47 5.58
CA LEU A 142 -9.93 15.21 6.12
C LEU A 142 -8.60 14.81 5.46
N GLY A 143 -8.56 14.72 4.13
CA GLY A 143 -7.31 14.35 3.46
C GLY A 143 -6.25 15.46 3.50
N THR A 144 -6.65 16.73 3.59
CA THR A 144 -5.72 17.86 3.83
C THR A 144 -5.08 17.76 5.21
N ALA A 145 -5.86 17.47 6.25
CA ALA A 145 -5.37 17.29 7.60
C ALA A 145 -4.38 16.13 7.68
N TRP A 146 -4.70 14.99 7.04
CA TRP A 146 -3.77 13.87 6.92
C TRP A 146 -2.45 14.26 6.23
N ALA A 147 -2.54 14.92 5.06
CA ALA A 147 -1.35 15.30 4.30
C ALA A 147 -0.45 16.28 5.06
N ARG A 148 -1.05 17.20 5.84
CA ARG A 148 -0.33 18.15 6.70
C ARG A 148 0.26 17.49 7.94
N ALA A 149 -0.45 16.56 8.55
CA ALA A 149 0.04 15.80 9.70
C ALA A 149 1.24 14.92 9.34
N GLY A 150 1.29 14.40 8.11
CA GLY A 150 2.43 13.64 7.62
C GLY A 150 2.71 12.37 8.41
N ALA A 151 1.67 11.74 8.96
CA ALA A 151 1.78 10.51 9.75
C ALA A 151 2.09 9.26 8.91
N SER A 152 1.78 9.30 7.60
CA SER A 152 2.10 8.25 6.64
C SER A 152 2.30 8.82 5.24
N ALA A 153 3.04 8.11 4.39
CA ALA A 153 3.17 8.45 2.97
C ALA A 153 1.92 8.11 2.16
N LEU A 154 1.25 7.02 2.53
CA LEU A 154 0.09 6.48 1.83
C LEU A 154 -1.10 6.39 2.76
N LEU A 155 -2.28 6.60 2.19
CA LEU A 155 -3.55 6.51 2.90
C LEU A 155 -4.60 5.90 1.99
N ARG A 156 -5.20 4.81 2.46
CA ARG A 156 -6.23 4.08 1.73
C ARG A 156 -7.59 4.77 1.91
N VAL A 157 -8.28 5.04 0.80
CA VAL A 157 -9.61 5.66 0.78
C VAL A 157 -10.56 4.91 -0.14
N PRO A 158 -11.87 4.86 0.16
CA PRO A 158 -12.82 4.25 -0.77
C PRO A 158 -12.91 5.06 -2.07
N SER A 159 -13.11 4.38 -3.20
CA SER A 159 -13.46 5.07 -4.45
C SER A 159 -14.90 5.55 -4.41
N ALA A 160 -15.13 6.80 -4.80
CA ALA A 160 -16.50 7.32 -4.94
C ALA A 160 -17.26 6.64 -6.09
N VAL A 161 -16.52 6.14 -7.10
CA VAL A 161 -17.09 5.49 -8.30
C VAL A 161 -17.46 4.04 -8.02
N VAL A 162 -16.54 3.29 -7.39
CA VAL A 162 -16.75 1.88 -7.01
C VAL A 162 -16.45 1.71 -5.52
N PRO A 163 -17.45 1.88 -4.62
CA PRO A 163 -17.22 1.91 -3.18
C PRO A 163 -16.63 0.63 -2.56
N SER A 164 -16.72 -0.50 -3.26
CA SER A 164 -16.10 -1.76 -2.86
C SER A 164 -14.60 -1.82 -3.14
N GLU A 165 -14.07 -0.90 -3.94
CA GLU A 165 -12.65 -0.77 -4.25
C GLU A 165 -12.05 0.49 -3.60
N CYS A 166 -10.73 0.56 -3.51
CA CYS A 166 -10.05 1.69 -2.90
C CYS A 166 -9.09 2.40 -3.85
N ASN A 167 -9.06 3.72 -3.68
CA ASN A 167 -7.97 4.56 -4.10
C ASN A 167 -6.96 4.70 -2.96
N VAL A 168 -5.78 5.18 -3.29
CA VAL A 168 -4.73 5.48 -2.32
C VAL A 168 -4.26 6.91 -2.56
N LEU A 169 -4.31 7.71 -1.50
CA LEU A 169 -3.72 9.04 -1.48
C LEU A 169 -2.24 8.89 -1.16
N LEU A 170 -1.40 9.54 -1.95
CA LEU A 170 0.03 9.63 -1.74
C LEU A 170 0.39 11.08 -1.42
N ASN A 171 1.10 11.26 -0.30
CA ASN A 171 1.68 12.52 0.11
C ASN A 171 3.10 12.64 -0.48
N PRO A 172 3.32 13.43 -1.55
CA PRO A 172 4.64 13.56 -2.18
C PRO A 172 5.66 14.29 -1.30
N ARG A 173 5.23 14.94 -0.20
CA ARG A 173 6.10 15.64 0.75
C ARG A 173 6.54 14.75 1.93
N HIS A 174 6.00 13.54 2.05
CA HIS A 174 6.36 12.62 3.13
C HIS A 174 7.73 11.98 2.88
N ALA A 175 8.56 11.82 3.92
CA ALA A 175 9.92 11.28 3.79
C ALA A 175 9.95 9.87 3.15
N ASP A 176 9.02 9.01 3.54
CA ASP A 176 8.88 7.66 2.99
C ASP A 176 8.41 7.60 1.52
N PHE A 177 8.04 8.72 0.88
CA PHE A 177 7.71 8.73 -0.56
C PHE A 177 8.86 8.14 -1.40
N SER A 178 10.09 8.47 -1.04
CA SER A 178 11.32 7.98 -1.68
C SER A 178 11.50 6.46 -1.64
N ARG A 179 10.77 5.75 -0.76
CA ARG A 179 10.83 4.30 -0.60
C ARG A 179 9.87 3.56 -1.54
N LEU A 180 8.99 4.27 -2.24
CA LEU A 180 8.11 3.69 -3.23
C LEU A 180 8.89 3.43 -4.52
N ARG A 181 8.70 2.25 -5.13
CA ARG A 181 9.28 1.95 -6.43
C ARG A 181 8.29 2.31 -7.53
N ILE A 182 8.50 3.45 -8.18
CA ILE A 182 7.73 3.90 -9.33
C ILE A 182 8.42 3.36 -10.59
N HIS A 183 7.71 2.55 -11.38
CA HIS A 183 8.21 2.05 -12.66
C HIS A 183 8.11 3.13 -13.75
N PRO A 184 8.90 3.03 -14.83
CA PRO A 184 8.76 3.90 -15.99
C PRO A 184 7.31 3.92 -16.51
N PRO A 185 6.84 5.06 -17.07
CA PRO A 185 5.51 5.13 -17.65
C PRO A 185 5.37 4.18 -18.83
N GLU A 186 4.27 3.45 -18.87
CA GLU A 186 3.87 2.61 -20.00
C GLU A 186 2.75 3.31 -20.76
N ARG A 187 2.80 3.30 -22.10
CA ARG A 187 1.74 3.90 -22.92
C ARG A 187 0.42 3.17 -22.67
N PHE A 188 -0.65 3.93 -22.44
CA PHE A 188 -1.98 3.41 -22.21
C PHE A 188 -2.97 3.97 -23.23
N HIS A 189 -3.72 3.08 -23.88
CA HIS A 189 -4.74 3.46 -24.86
C HIS A 189 -6.13 3.27 -24.26
N LEU A 190 -6.89 4.37 -24.14
CA LEU A 190 -8.30 4.29 -23.77
C LEU A 190 -9.12 3.78 -24.96
N ASP A 191 -9.86 2.69 -24.75
CA ASP A 191 -10.75 2.13 -25.78
C ASP A 191 -11.85 3.14 -26.12
N ASN A 192 -12.01 3.44 -27.42
CA ASN A 192 -13.00 4.40 -27.89
C ASN A 192 -14.45 4.04 -27.54
N ARG A 193 -14.75 2.78 -27.21
CA ARG A 193 -16.09 2.34 -26.78
C ARG A 193 -16.47 2.85 -25.39
N LEU A 194 -15.51 3.38 -24.63
CA LEU A 194 -15.76 4.04 -23.36
C LEU A 194 -16.33 5.46 -23.53
N LEU A 195 -16.33 5.99 -24.76
CA LEU A 195 -17.01 7.24 -25.07
C LEU A 195 -18.53 7.04 -25.15
N PRO A 196 -19.31 8.05 -24.71
CA PRO A 196 -20.71 8.11 -25.08
C PRO A 196 -20.85 8.05 -26.61
N PRO A 197 -21.86 7.33 -27.15
CA PRO A 197 -22.11 7.32 -28.59
C PRO A 197 -22.31 8.75 -29.08
N ALA A 198 -21.80 9.05 -30.28
CA ALA A 198 -22.02 10.34 -30.92
C ALA A 198 -23.53 10.59 -31.01
N ARG A 199 -24.01 11.72 -30.48
CA ARG A 199 -25.41 12.10 -30.67
C ARG A 199 -25.63 12.29 -32.16
N ASP A 200 -26.52 11.48 -32.72
CA ASP A 200 -27.00 11.67 -34.08
C ASP A 200 -27.62 13.08 -34.18
N ARG A 201 -27.10 13.90 -35.10
CA ARG A 201 -27.65 15.22 -35.40
C ARG A 201 -28.66 15.16 -36.54
N SER A 202 -29.13 13.98 -36.91
CA SER A 202 -30.32 13.86 -37.75
C SER A 202 -31.54 13.76 -36.84
N HIS A 203 -32.48 14.69 -37.02
CA HIS A 203 -33.85 14.84 -36.49
C HIS A 203 -34.06 16.24 -35.91
N GLY A 204 -34.26 17.20 -36.81
CA GLY A 204 -34.70 18.56 -36.50
C GLY A 204 -34.52 19.51 -37.68
N ASP A 205 -35.42 19.40 -38.66
CA ASP A 205 -36.14 20.55 -39.25
C ASP A 205 -37.05 20.04 -40.37
N GLY A 206 -38.33 19.89 -40.02
CA GLY A 206 -39.48 19.74 -40.90
C GLY A 206 -40.62 20.55 -40.30
#